data_AF-A0A8T4FNJ4-F1
#
_entry.id   AF-A0A8T4FNJ4-F1
#
_cell.length_a   1.000
_cell.length_b   1.000
_cell.length_c   1.000
_cell.angle_alpha   90.00
_cell.angle_beta   90.00
_cell.angle_gamma   90.00
#
_symmetry.space_group_name_H-M   'P 1'
#
loop_
_entity.id
_entity.type
_entity.pdbx_description
1 polymer ?
#
loop_
_entity_poly.entity_id
_entity_poly.type
_entity_poly.pdbx_seq_one_letter_code
_entity_poly.pdbx_strand_id
1 'polypeptide(L)'
;MNEDDPNKGLFGGDEPELGPEEAHELKIFGKNPDRVSAMESLFGKDLLASVDENKEMPEEAKRQLVFKLTANSVLDMIMDSLAPETAEEVAECLNGYIGVGLVNKRFGVDLYKELYDALGKIEKEEGESDEDYDRKIDQFSDQWWYIPQPLLNKRNPSDAIREEMLKFGLEER
;
A
#
# COMPACT_ATOMS: atom_id res chain seq x y z
N MET A 1 -44.73 35.79 15.24
CA MET A 1 -44.84 34.34 14.96
C MET A 1 -43.55 33.73 15.49
N ASN A 2 -43.67 32.79 16.44
CA ASN A 2 -42.65 32.41 17.41
C ASN A 2 -41.33 31.89 16.79
N GLU A 3 -40.21 32.47 17.25
CA GLU A 3 -38.84 32.09 16.92
C GLU A 3 -38.24 31.01 17.85
N ASP A 4 -38.95 30.58 18.89
CA ASP A 4 -38.50 29.56 19.84
C ASP A 4 -39.34 28.28 19.72
N ASP A 5 -39.07 27.45 18.71
CA ASP A 5 -39.49 26.04 18.73
C ASP A 5 -38.36 25.22 19.38
N PRO A 6 -38.49 24.82 20.66
CA PRO A 6 -37.47 24.04 21.37
C PRO A 6 -37.25 22.64 20.78
N ASN A 7 -38.06 22.23 19.80
CA ASN A 7 -37.97 20.93 19.15
C ASN A 7 -37.35 20.98 17.75
N LYS A 8 -36.83 22.13 17.30
CA LYS A 8 -36.24 22.29 15.96
C LYS A 8 -34.98 21.45 15.72
N GLY A 9 -34.35 20.93 16.78
CA GLY A 9 -33.25 19.95 16.74
C GLY A 9 -33.62 18.54 17.20
N LEU A 10 -34.89 18.26 17.52
CA LEU A 10 -35.31 16.97 18.09
C LEU A 10 -35.57 15.87 17.04
N PHE A 11 -35.71 16.24 15.77
CA PHE A 11 -35.98 15.31 14.66
C PHE A 11 -35.22 15.64 13.35
N GLY A 12 -34.22 16.53 13.42
CA GLY A 12 -33.24 16.71 12.37
C GLY A 12 -31.97 16.03 12.83
N GLY A 13 -31.81 14.75 12.49
CA GLY A 13 -30.62 14.00 12.87
C GLY A 13 -29.39 14.77 12.44
N ASP A 14 -28.50 15.03 13.39
CA ASP A 14 -27.11 15.24 13.07
C ASP A 14 -26.75 14.15 12.05
N GLU A 15 -26.29 14.55 10.85
CA GLU A 15 -25.57 13.60 10.01
C GLU A 15 -24.58 12.93 10.95
N PRO A 16 -24.59 11.58 11.07
CA PRO A 16 -23.78 10.91 12.08
C PRO A 16 -22.36 11.45 11.93
N GLU A 17 -21.86 12.13 12.97
CA GLU A 17 -20.49 12.61 12.97
C GLU A 17 -19.63 11.38 12.68
N LEU A 18 -18.99 11.39 11.50
CA LEU A 18 -18.14 10.29 11.07
C LEU A 18 -17.16 9.99 12.20
N GLY A 19 -17.03 8.72 12.57
CA GLY A 19 -16.08 8.32 13.61
C GLY A 19 -14.68 8.86 13.27
N PRO A 20 -13.80 9.11 14.26
CA PRO A 20 -12.47 9.68 14.01
C PRO A 20 -11.66 8.93 12.95
N GLU A 21 -11.80 7.60 12.88
CA GLU A 21 -11.17 6.73 11.89
C GLU A 21 -11.76 6.93 10.48
N GLU A 22 -13.08 6.93 10.34
CA GLU A 22 -13.77 7.14 9.07
C GLU A 22 -13.54 8.55 8.50
N ALA A 23 -13.52 9.56 9.38
CA ALA A 23 -13.16 10.93 9.01
C ALA A 23 -11.70 11.04 8.53
N HIS A 24 -10.79 10.25 9.11
CA HIS A 24 -9.40 10.19 8.70
C HIS A 24 -9.24 9.53 7.32
N GLU A 25 -9.90 8.39 7.09
CA GLU A 25 -9.92 7.72 5.79
C GLU A 25 -10.48 8.61 4.69
N LEU A 26 -11.59 9.30 4.96
CA LEU A 26 -12.20 10.22 3.99
C LEU A 26 -11.26 11.37 3.64
N LYS A 27 -10.51 11.88 4.62
CA LYS A 27 -9.51 12.94 4.40
C LYS A 27 -8.35 12.46 3.53
N ILE A 28 -7.86 11.23 3.76
CA ILE A 28 -6.72 10.68 3.02
C ILE A 28 -7.16 10.27 1.60
N PHE A 29 -8.23 9.48 1.46
CA PHE A 29 -8.58 8.81 0.21
C PHE A 29 -9.79 9.41 -0.52
N GLY A 30 -10.68 10.10 0.19
CA GLY A 30 -11.97 10.55 -0.34
C GLY A 30 -11.85 11.48 -1.56
N LYS A 31 -10.75 12.24 -1.68
CA LYS A 31 -10.49 13.14 -2.82
C LYS A 31 -9.70 12.49 -3.96
N ASN A 32 -9.38 11.19 -3.88
CA ASN A 32 -8.61 10.52 -4.94
C ASN A 32 -9.25 10.63 -6.34
N PRO A 33 -10.58 10.47 -6.52
CA PRO A 33 -11.20 10.65 -7.83
C PRO A 33 -10.99 12.06 -8.42
N ASP A 34 -11.09 13.09 -7.57
CA ASP A 34 -10.87 14.48 -7.97
C ASP A 34 -9.39 14.74 -8.28
N ARG A 35 -8.46 14.17 -7.48
CA ARG A 35 -7.01 14.24 -7.71
C ARG A 35 -6.65 13.59 -9.05
N VAL A 36 -7.23 12.43 -9.38
CA VAL A 36 -7.03 11.76 -10.67
C VAL A 36 -7.51 12.62 -11.83
N SER A 37 -8.70 13.22 -11.70
CA SER A 37 -9.25 14.13 -12.73
C SER A 37 -8.38 15.38 -12.90
N ALA A 38 -7.86 15.94 -11.80
CA ALA A 38 -6.94 17.07 -11.83
C ALA A 38 -5.61 16.71 -12.51
N MET A 39 -5.06 15.52 -12.24
CA MET A 39 -3.84 15.01 -12.89
C MET A 39 -4.04 14.82 -14.40
N GLU A 40 -5.18 14.24 -14.82
CA GLU A 40 -5.53 14.12 -16.23
C GLU A 40 -5.56 15.51 -16.92
N SER A 41 -6.16 16.51 -16.26
CA SER A 41 -6.18 17.87 -16.79
C SER A 41 -4.81 18.54 -16.80
N LEU A 42 -3.91 18.19 -15.87
CA LEU A 42 -2.59 18.81 -15.74
C LEU A 42 -1.62 18.31 -16.81
N PHE A 43 -1.62 17.01 -17.10
CA PHE A 43 -0.62 16.41 -18.01
C PHE A 43 -1.15 15.26 -18.89
N GLY A 44 -2.39 14.79 -18.71
CA GLY A 44 -2.91 13.60 -19.40
C GLY A 44 -3.02 13.76 -20.92
N LYS A 45 -3.50 14.91 -21.39
CA LYS A 45 -3.64 15.18 -22.84
C LYS A 45 -2.30 15.25 -23.55
N ASP A 46 -1.33 15.93 -22.94
CA ASP A 46 0.01 16.09 -23.50
C ASP A 46 0.76 14.76 -23.50
N LEU A 47 0.59 13.96 -22.44
CA LEU A 47 1.11 12.60 -22.36
C LEU A 47 0.59 11.72 -23.50
N LEU A 48 -0.73 11.68 -23.71
CA LEU A 48 -1.30 10.87 -24.80
C LEU A 48 -0.83 11.34 -26.18
N ALA A 49 -0.80 12.65 -26.42
CA ALA A 49 -0.34 13.22 -27.67
C ALA A 49 1.13 12.83 -27.97
N SER A 50 2.02 12.96 -26.98
CA SER A 50 3.44 12.59 -27.13
C SER A 50 3.66 11.11 -27.43
N VAL A 51 2.83 10.22 -26.88
CA VAL A 51 2.90 8.78 -27.17
C VAL A 51 2.37 8.48 -28.57
N ASP A 52 1.30 9.15 -28.99
CA ASP A 52 0.67 8.94 -30.30
C ASP A 52 1.49 9.48 -31.47
N GLU A 53 2.40 10.43 -31.24
CA GLU A 53 3.36 10.89 -32.25
C GLU A 53 4.25 9.75 -32.77
N ASN A 54 4.50 8.72 -31.97
CA ASN A 54 5.25 7.54 -32.40
C ASN A 54 4.38 6.56 -33.19
N LYS A 55 4.27 6.81 -34.50
CA LYS A 55 3.45 6.00 -35.42
C LYS A 55 3.96 4.58 -35.67
N GLU A 56 5.22 4.30 -35.35
CA GLU A 56 5.84 2.99 -35.56
C GLU A 56 5.61 2.03 -34.39
N MET A 57 5.18 2.55 -33.23
CA MET A 57 4.94 1.76 -32.04
C MET A 57 3.58 1.02 -32.13
N PRO A 58 3.55 -0.30 -31.88
CA PRO A 58 2.29 -1.04 -31.76
C PRO A 58 1.39 -0.46 -30.67
N GLU A 59 0.08 -0.46 -30.89
CA GLU A 59 -0.92 0.11 -29.96
C GLU A 59 -0.83 -0.48 -28.54
N GLU A 60 -0.54 -1.77 -28.41
CA GLU A 60 -0.33 -2.40 -27.10
C GLU A 60 0.90 -1.82 -26.38
N ALA A 61 2.00 -1.58 -27.11
CA ALA A 61 3.20 -0.99 -26.55
C ALA A 61 3.00 0.47 -26.14
N LYS A 62 2.21 1.23 -26.91
CA LYS A 62 1.80 2.60 -26.54
C LYS A 62 1.03 2.63 -25.23
N ARG A 63 0.05 1.73 -25.05
CA ARG A 63 -0.72 1.63 -23.79
C ARG A 63 0.17 1.30 -22.60
N GLN A 64 1.12 0.37 -22.77
CA GLN A 64 2.11 0.05 -21.75
C GLN A 64 3.01 1.25 -21.43
N LEU A 65 3.40 2.04 -22.44
CA LEU A 65 4.20 3.24 -22.26
C LEU A 65 3.44 4.32 -21.47
N VAL A 66 2.18 4.58 -21.83
CA VAL A 66 1.32 5.52 -21.08
C VAL A 66 1.23 5.12 -19.60
N PHE A 67 1.00 3.84 -19.32
CA PHE A 67 0.98 3.34 -17.94
C PHE A 67 2.31 3.60 -17.21
N LYS A 68 3.45 3.24 -17.83
CA LYS A 68 4.77 3.40 -17.22
C LYS A 68 5.09 4.87 -16.92
N LEU A 69 4.83 5.76 -17.88
CA LEU A 69 5.05 7.20 -17.70
C LEU A 69 4.16 7.77 -16.60
N THR A 70 2.87 7.42 -16.61
CA THR A 70 1.93 7.86 -15.57
C THR A 70 2.34 7.36 -14.19
N ALA A 71 2.67 6.07 -14.06
CA ALA A 71 3.10 5.48 -12.81
C ALA A 71 4.40 6.12 -12.30
N ASN A 72 5.38 6.37 -13.18
CA ASN A 72 6.61 7.05 -12.80
C ASN A 72 6.33 8.47 -12.29
N SER A 73 5.54 9.26 -13.02
CA SER A 73 5.21 10.62 -12.60
C SER A 73 4.46 10.68 -11.28
N VAL A 74 3.59 9.71 -10.99
CA VAL A 74 2.93 9.61 -9.67
C VAL A 74 3.97 9.33 -8.57
N LEU A 75 4.92 8.43 -8.82
CA LEU A 75 6.00 8.15 -7.87
C LEU A 75 6.88 9.39 -7.64
N ASP A 76 7.28 10.09 -8.71
CA ASP A 76 8.05 11.33 -8.62
C ASP A 76 7.29 12.38 -7.79
N MET A 77 6.00 12.59 -8.07
CA MET A 77 5.17 13.53 -7.31
C MET A 77 5.06 13.17 -5.82
N ILE A 78 4.97 11.88 -5.49
CA ILE A 78 4.93 11.44 -4.09
C ILE A 78 6.27 11.75 -3.43
N MET A 79 7.39 11.34 -4.03
CA MET A 79 8.72 11.54 -3.43
C MET A 79 9.10 13.01 -3.32
N ASP A 80 8.82 13.82 -4.34
CA ASP A 80 9.07 15.27 -4.35
C ASP A 80 8.22 16.03 -3.30
N SER A 81 7.13 15.45 -2.83
CA SER A 81 6.28 16.05 -1.80
C SER A 81 6.75 15.79 -0.37
N LEU A 82 7.74 14.92 -0.19
CA LEU A 82 8.27 14.49 1.11
C LEU A 82 9.58 15.21 1.44
N ALA A 83 9.93 15.27 2.73
CA ALA A 83 11.27 15.65 3.15
C ALA A 83 12.28 14.56 2.70
N PRO A 84 13.54 14.91 2.38
CA PRO A 84 14.52 13.96 1.84
C PRO A 84 14.65 12.67 2.65
N GLU A 85 14.73 12.77 3.98
CA GLU A 85 14.89 11.63 4.87
C GLU A 85 13.65 10.73 4.86
N THR A 86 12.46 11.33 4.75
CA THR A 86 11.20 10.58 4.63
C THR A 86 11.04 9.96 3.24
N ALA A 87 11.53 10.62 2.19
CA ALA A 87 11.46 10.10 0.84
C ALA A 87 12.29 8.82 0.67
N GLU A 88 13.49 8.77 1.27
CA GLU A 88 14.33 7.57 1.30
C GLU A 88 13.62 6.39 1.98
N GLU A 89 13.09 6.61 3.20
CA GLU A 89 12.36 5.57 3.95
C GLU A 89 11.12 5.09 3.17
N VAL A 90 10.34 6.01 2.60
CA VAL A 90 9.14 5.66 1.81
C VAL A 90 9.51 4.89 0.54
N ALA A 91 10.63 5.21 -0.10
CA ALA A 91 11.12 4.46 -1.26
C ALA A 91 11.49 3.02 -0.89
N GLU A 92 12.18 2.80 0.23
CA GLU A 92 12.49 1.47 0.74
C GLU A 92 11.22 0.68 1.10
N CYS A 93 10.26 1.30 1.80
CA CYS A 93 8.98 0.68 2.11
C CYS A 93 8.19 0.30 0.85
N LEU A 94 8.18 1.17 -0.17
CA LEU A 94 7.52 0.91 -1.44
C LEU A 94 8.16 -0.28 -2.17
N ASN A 95 9.48 -0.37 -2.19
CA ASN A 95 10.20 -1.51 -2.78
C ASN A 95 9.82 -2.82 -2.08
N GLY A 96 9.84 -2.83 -0.74
CA GLY A 96 9.42 -3.98 0.05
C GLY A 96 7.98 -4.41 -0.23
N TYR A 97 7.05 -3.45 -0.28
CA TYR A 97 5.65 -3.70 -0.60
C TYR A 97 5.46 -4.30 -2.00
N ILE A 98 6.12 -3.74 -3.01
CA ILE A 98 6.12 -4.28 -4.38
C ILE A 98 6.69 -5.70 -4.39
N GLY A 99 7.79 -5.93 -3.68
CA GLY A 99 8.43 -7.25 -3.55
C GLY A 99 7.50 -8.30 -2.95
N VAL A 100 6.82 -7.99 -1.86
CA VAL A 100 5.78 -8.86 -1.26
C VAL A 100 4.67 -9.14 -2.27
N GLY A 101 4.15 -8.11 -2.94
CA GLY A 101 3.10 -8.26 -3.96
C GLY A 101 3.50 -9.15 -5.13
N LEU A 102 4.76 -9.05 -5.60
CA LEU A 102 5.30 -9.91 -6.65
C LEU A 102 5.39 -11.37 -6.21
N VAL A 103 5.83 -11.64 -4.98
CA VAL A 103 5.89 -12.99 -4.40
C VAL A 103 4.49 -13.56 -4.22
N ASN A 104 3.58 -12.80 -3.60
CA ASN A 104 2.17 -13.17 -3.43
C ASN A 104 1.55 -13.58 -4.77
N LYS A 105 1.75 -12.78 -5.83
CA LYS A 105 1.27 -13.09 -7.18
C LYS A 105 1.92 -14.34 -7.77
N ARG A 106 3.23 -14.53 -7.59
CA ARG A 106 3.98 -15.68 -8.13
C ARG A 106 3.55 -17.00 -7.51
N PHE A 107 3.33 -17.02 -6.21
CA PHE A 107 3.02 -18.25 -5.45
C PHE A 107 1.53 -18.43 -5.17
N GLY A 108 0.69 -17.43 -5.46
CA GLY A 108 -0.75 -17.47 -5.19
C GLY A 108 -1.07 -17.46 -3.69
N VAL A 109 -0.30 -16.68 -2.92
CA VAL A 109 -0.36 -16.61 -1.45
C VAL A 109 -0.58 -15.18 -0.98
N ASP A 110 -0.89 -15.02 0.31
CA ASP A 110 -0.90 -13.72 0.99
C ASP A 110 0.01 -13.80 2.21
N LEU A 111 1.28 -13.37 2.05
CA LEU A 111 2.28 -13.51 3.10
C LEU A 111 1.91 -12.79 4.41
N TYR A 112 1.24 -11.65 4.36
CA TYR A 112 0.81 -10.95 5.59
C TYR A 112 -0.27 -11.74 6.30
N LYS A 113 -1.26 -12.24 5.57
CA LYS A 113 -2.28 -13.11 6.14
C LYS A 113 -1.67 -14.38 6.76
N GLU A 114 -0.74 -15.02 6.06
CA GLU A 114 -0.07 -16.23 6.58
C GLU A 114 0.75 -15.94 7.85
N LEU A 115 1.40 -14.77 7.93
CA LEU A 115 2.07 -14.31 9.14
C LEU A 115 1.06 -14.10 10.28
N TYR A 116 -0.05 -13.40 10.04
CA TYR A 116 -1.09 -13.19 11.05
C TYR A 116 -1.73 -14.50 11.53
N ASP A 117 -2.01 -15.43 10.62
CA ASP A 117 -2.53 -16.76 10.93
C ASP A 117 -1.51 -17.60 11.72
N ALA A 118 -0.20 -17.38 11.53
CA ALA A 118 0.86 -18.01 12.29
C ALA A 118 1.01 -17.40 13.70
N LEU A 119 0.97 -16.08 13.81
CA LEU A 119 0.99 -15.35 15.09
C LEU A 119 -0.22 -15.72 15.96
N GLY A 120 -1.41 -15.85 15.36
CA GLY A 120 -2.63 -16.23 16.07
C GLY A 120 -2.62 -17.64 16.67
N LYS A 121 -1.62 -18.47 16.35
CA LYS A 121 -1.42 -19.81 16.93
C LYS A 121 -0.49 -19.83 18.14
N ILE A 122 0.16 -18.70 18.44
CA ILE A 122 1.05 -18.59 19.58
C ILE A 122 0.20 -18.34 20.80
N GLU A 123 0.20 -19.29 21.73
CA GLU A 123 -0.54 -19.18 22.99
C GLU A 123 0.38 -18.66 24.10
N LYS A 124 -0.22 -17.94 25.03
CA LYS A 124 0.44 -17.54 26.27
C LYS A 124 0.54 -18.76 27.20
N GLU A 125 1.74 -19.04 27.69
CA GLU A 125 1.97 -20.18 28.56
C GLU A 125 1.48 -19.91 30.00
N GLU A 126 1.13 -20.98 30.73
CA GLU A 126 0.69 -20.86 32.11
C GLU A 126 1.84 -20.33 33.01
N GLY A 127 1.64 -19.15 33.60
CA GLY A 127 2.65 -18.49 34.43
C GLY A 127 3.60 -17.55 33.67
N GLU A 128 3.45 -17.41 32.34
CA GLU A 128 4.18 -16.43 31.54
C GLU A 128 3.73 -15.00 31.88
N SER A 129 4.68 -14.06 31.93
CA SER A 129 4.36 -12.63 32.08
C SER A 129 3.81 -12.07 30.76
N ASP A 130 3.06 -10.96 30.79
CA ASP A 130 2.62 -10.30 29.56
C ASP A 130 3.82 -9.80 28.73
N GLU A 131 4.84 -9.26 29.39
CA GLU A 131 6.07 -8.77 28.72
C GLU A 131 6.84 -9.88 28.00
N ASP A 132 6.93 -11.08 28.59
CA ASP A 132 7.60 -12.21 27.96
C ASP A 132 6.78 -12.77 26.78
N TYR A 133 5.45 -12.78 26.92
CA TYR A 133 4.55 -13.16 25.83
C TYR A 133 4.66 -12.19 24.64
N ASP A 134 4.61 -10.88 24.89
CA ASP A 134 4.75 -9.86 23.84
C ASP A 134 6.12 -9.96 23.15
N ARG A 135 7.19 -10.14 23.93
CA ARG A 135 8.53 -10.36 23.36
C ARG A 135 8.60 -11.61 22.49
N LYS A 136 7.89 -12.68 22.86
CA LYS A 136 7.81 -13.93 22.09
C LYS A 136 7.08 -13.71 20.76
N ILE A 137 5.98 -12.95 20.77
CA ILE A 137 5.24 -12.55 19.57
C ILE A 137 6.12 -11.74 18.62
N ASP A 138 6.81 -10.72 19.14
CA ASP A 138 7.71 -9.87 18.34
C ASP A 138 8.85 -10.69 17.71
N GLN A 139 9.52 -11.53 18.51
CA GLN A 139 10.60 -12.40 18.01
C GLN A 139 10.12 -13.37 16.94
N PHE A 140 8.93 -13.95 17.10
CA PHE A 140 8.36 -14.82 16.08
C PHE A 140 8.06 -14.05 14.80
N SER A 141 7.46 -12.87 14.90
CA SER A 141 7.14 -12.02 13.75
C SER A 141 8.38 -11.71 12.93
N ASP A 142 9.48 -11.34 13.57
CA ASP A 142 10.75 -11.05 12.90
C ASP A 142 11.35 -12.31 12.26
N GLN A 143 11.39 -13.44 12.99
CA GLN A 143 12.01 -14.66 12.50
C GLN A 143 11.24 -15.33 11.38
N TRP A 144 9.91 -15.19 11.34
CA TRP A 144 9.04 -15.86 10.38
C TRP A 144 9.45 -15.56 8.92
N TRP A 145 9.91 -14.35 8.64
CA TRP A 145 10.38 -13.91 7.32
C TRP A 145 11.63 -14.64 6.83
N TYR A 146 12.41 -15.21 7.75
CA TYR A 146 13.68 -15.89 7.45
C TYR A 146 13.60 -17.42 7.58
N ILE A 147 12.43 -17.95 7.97
CA ILE A 147 12.19 -19.38 8.08
C ILE A 147 11.62 -19.93 6.75
N PRO A 148 12.13 -21.07 6.24
CA PRO A 148 11.55 -21.74 5.09
C PRO A 148 10.06 -22.03 5.21
N GLN A 149 9.27 -21.51 4.27
CA GLN A 149 7.82 -21.70 4.25
C GLN A 149 7.42 -22.78 3.23
N PRO A 150 6.56 -23.75 3.59
CA PRO A 150 6.08 -24.77 2.66
C PRO A 150 5.40 -24.18 1.41
N LEU A 151 4.60 -23.13 1.61
CA LEU A 151 3.90 -22.37 0.58
C LEU A 151 4.82 -21.64 -0.42
N LEU A 152 6.11 -21.47 -0.08
CA LEU A 152 7.13 -20.91 -0.95
C LEU A 152 8.13 -21.96 -1.47
N ASN A 153 7.71 -23.23 -1.56
CA ASN A 153 8.58 -24.35 -1.95
C ASN A 153 9.83 -24.48 -1.07
N LYS A 154 9.68 -24.25 0.24
CA LYS A 154 10.77 -24.27 1.24
C LYS A 154 11.79 -23.13 1.10
N ARG A 155 11.43 -22.04 0.42
CA ARG A 155 12.17 -20.77 0.51
C ARG A 155 11.65 -19.98 1.70
N ASN A 156 12.49 -19.13 2.30
CA ASN A 156 11.98 -18.15 3.24
C ASN A 156 11.40 -16.93 2.48
N PRO A 157 10.42 -16.21 3.08
CA PRO A 157 9.84 -15.01 2.51
C PRO A 157 10.85 -13.95 2.06
N SER A 158 11.83 -13.61 2.91
CA SER A 158 12.82 -12.57 2.63
C SER A 158 13.63 -12.85 1.37
N ASP A 159 14.14 -14.07 1.21
CA ASP A 159 14.88 -14.49 0.02
C ASP A 159 13.99 -14.49 -1.22
N ALA A 160 12.75 -14.96 -1.10
CA ALA A 160 11.81 -14.95 -2.22
C ALA A 160 11.51 -13.51 -2.67
N ILE A 161 11.35 -12.58 -1.73
CA ILE A 161 11.13 -11.15 -2.00
C ILE A 161 12.36 -10.55 -2.67
N ARG A 162 13.55 -10.76 -2.11
CA ARG A 162 14.83 -10.29 -2.67
C ARG A 162 15.03 -10.80 -4.10
N GLU A 163 14.78 -12.08 -4.36
CA GLU A 163 14.88 -12.67 -5.69
C GLU A 163 13.94 -12.02 -6.72
N GLU A 164 12.71 -11.64 -6.32
CA GLU A 164 11.81 -10.91 -7.22
C GLU A 164 12.29 -9.48 -7.46
N MET A 165 12.67 -8.75 -6.40
CA MET A 165 13.14 -7.36 -6.49
C MET A 165 14.38 -7.23 -7.38
N LEU A 166 15.32 -8.18 -7.30
CA LEU A 166 16.52 -8.21 -8.14
C LEU A 166 16.22 -8.30 -9.65
N LYS A 167 15.09 -8.89 -10.06
CA LYS A 167 14.70 -8.96 -11.48
C LYS A 167 14.32 -7.59 -12.05
N PHE A 168 13.87 -6.69 -11.20
CA PHE A 168 13.41 -5.35 -11.56
C PHE A 168 14.42 -4.25 -11.19
N GLY A 169 15.55 -4.62 -10.55
CA GLY A 169 16.56 -3.66 -10.12
C GLY A 169 16.16 -2.81 -8.91
N LEU A 170 15.21 -3.30 -8.10
CA LEU A 170 14.76 -2.63 -6.86
C LEU A 170 15.62 -2.97 -5.64
N GLU A 171 16.64 -3.79 -5.83
CA GLU A 171 17.59 -4.24 -4.81
C GLU A 171 18.98 -4.28 -5.44
N GLU A 172 20.01 -3.89 -4.67
CA GLU A 172 21.39 -3.99 -5.11
C GLU A 172 21.91 -5.44 -5.00
N ARG A 173 22.82 -5.82 -5.91
CA ARG A 173 23.35 -7.19 -5.97
C ARG A 173 24.31 -7.51 -4.84
#